data_AF-A0A3G5UDJ1-F1
#
_entry.id   AF-A0A3G5UDJ1-F1
#
_cell.length_a   1.000
_cell.length_b   1.000
_cell.length_c   1.000
_cell.angle_alpha   90.00
_cell.angle_beta   90.00
_cell.angle_gamma   90.00
#
_symmetry.space_group_name_H-M   'P 1'
#
loop_
_entity.id
_entity.type
_entity.pdbx_description
1 polymer ?
#
loop_
_entity_poly.entity_id
_entity_poly.type
_entity_poly.pdbx_seq_one_letter_code
_entity_poly.pdbx_strand_id
1 'polypeptide(L)'
;MPETTPGGRALKFYSTVRLEVRRAEQLKQGNDIVGNKTKVKVVKNKVAPPFRVAEVDIMYGEGISREGEILDMASELDIVQKSGAWYSYNEERLGQGRENSKQFLKENTDLREEIAFFIREHHGISEDSGAEDMEDPSLLD
;
A
#
# COMPACT_ATOMS: atom_id res chain seq x y z
N MET A 1 10.95 -19.06 22.38
CA MET A 1 9.90 -18.65 23.34
C MET A 1 8.68 -18.19 22.54
N PRO A 2 7.44 -18.46 22.98
CA PRO A 2 6.27 -17.84 22.37
C PRO A 2 6.36 -16.32 22.52
N GLU A 3 6.20 -15.59 21.42
CA GLU A 3 6.27 -14.13 21.42
C GLU A 3 5.02 -13.55 22.11
N THR A 4 5.21 -12.83 23.22
CA THR A 4 4.12 -12.24 24.02
C THR A 4 4.22 -10.72 24.06
N THR A 5 3.12 -10.03 23.78
CA THR A 5 3.02 -8.57 23.90
C THR A 5 2.88 -8.18 25.38
N PRO A 6 3.58 -7.14 25.87
CA PRO A 6 3.37 -6.60 27.22
C PRO A 6 1.96 -6.04 27.41
N GLY A 7 1.52 -5.86 28.67
CA GLY A 7 0.17 -5.34 28.99
C GLY A 7 -0.89 -6.43 29.24
N GLY A 8 -0.47 -7.66 29.51
CA GLY A 8 -1.37 -8.75 29.86
C GLY A 8 -2.19 -9.30 28.69
N ARG A 9 -3.34 -9.92 28.98
CA ARG A 9 -4.14 -10.64 27.96
C ARG A 9 -5.27 -9.80 27.36
N ALA A 10 -5.65 -8.68 27.98
CA ALA A 10 -6.83 -7.90 27.58
C ALA A 10 -6.74 -7.43 26.12
N LEU A 11 -5.62 -6.82 25.71
CA LEU A 11 -5.43 -6.33 24.34
C LEU A 11 -5.62 -7.42 23.29
N LYS A 12 -5.17 -8.66 23.56
CA LYS A 12 -5.35 -9.80 22.65
C LYS A 12 -6.82 -10.12 22.41
N PHE A 13 -7.70 -9.97 23.39
CA PHE A 13 -9.12 -10.32 23.29
C PHE A 13 -10.00 -9.15 22.81
N TYR A 14 -9.73 -7.94 23.30
CA TYR A 14 -10.55 -6.76 23.01
C TYR A 14 -10.25 -6.10 21.66
N SER A 15 -9.03 -6.20 21.13
CA SER A 15 -8.68 -5.65 19.81
C SER A 15 -9.56 -6.20 18.68
N THR A 16 -10.00 -5.34 17.76
CA THR A 16 -10.70 -5.73 16.53
C THR A 16 -9.72 -6.24 15.47
N VAL A 17 -8.57 -5.56 15.34
CA VAL A 17 -7.47 -5.92 14.44
C VAL A 17 -6.16 -5.96 15.21
N ARG A 18 -5.29 -6.92 14.89
CA ARG A 18 -3.90 -6.98 15.38
C ARG A 18 -2.96 -7.21 14.22
N LEU A 19 -1.93 -6.39 14.15
CA LEU A 19 -0.87 -6.48 13.16
C LEU A 19 0.42 -6.91 13.85
N GLU A 20 1.12 -7.84 13.21
CA GLU A 20 2.47 -8.25 13.54
C GLU A 20 3.39 -7.65 12.48
N VAL A 21 4.27 -6.73 12.91
CA VAL A 21 5.18 -6.01 12.02
C VAL A 21 6.58 -6.56 12.21
N ARG A 22 7.19 -7.06 11.15
CA ARG A 22 8.56 -7.59 11.18
C ARG A 22 9.37 -6.99 10.04
N ARG A 23 10.57 -6.49 10.38
CA ARG A 23 11.57 -6.10 9.39
C ARG A 23 11.99 -7.35 8.59
N ALA A 24 12.00 -7.25 7.27
CA ALA A 24 12.43 -8.32 6.37
C ALA A 24 13.83 -8.03 5.82
N GLU A 25 13.94 -7.16 4.82
CA GLU A 25 15.18 -6.90 4.10
C GLU A 25 15.59 -5.42 4.19
N GLN A 26 16.89 -5.14 4.08
CA GLN A 26 17.40 -3.77 3.98
C GLN A 26 17.32 -3.30 2.54
N LEU A 27 16.71 -2.14 2.32
CA LEU A 27 16.71 -1.46 1.03
C LEU A 27 18.02 -0.69 0.91
N LYS A 28 18.77 -0.98 -0.16
CA LYS A 28 20.05 -0.34 -0.45
C LYS A 28 19.98 0.37 -1.79
N GLN A 29 20.57 1.56 -1.85
CA GLN A 29 20.78 2.31 -3.08
C GLN A 29 22.28 2.56 -3.21
N GLY A 30 22.93 1.82 -4.11
CA GLY A 30 24.40 1.78 -4.16
C GLY A 30 24.97 1.22 -2.86
N ASN A 31 25.74 2.04 -2.13
CA ASN A 31 26.35 1.65 -0.85
C ASN A 31 25.53 2.07 0.37
N ASP A 32 24.50 2.90 0.21
CA ASP A 32 23.74 3.46 1.32
C ASP A 32 22.49 2.63 1.63
N ILE A 33 22.18 2.48 2.92
CA ILE A 33 20.95 1.84 3.38
C ILE A 33 19.88 2.91 3.48
N VAL A 34 18.92 2.87 2.57
CA VAL A 34 17.87 3.91 2.41
C VAL A 34 16.58 3.57 3.15
N GLY A 35 16.39 2.31 3.55
CA GLY A 35 15.19 1.89 4.26
C GLY A 35 15.14 0.40 4.54
N ASN A 36 13.94 -0.10 4.87
CA ASN A 36 13.69 -1.52 5.10
C ASN A 36 12.37 -1.96 4.48
N LYS A 37 12.41 -3.08 3.77
CA LYS A 37 11.22 -3.85 3.45
C LYS A 37 10.70 -4.49 4.74
N THR A 38 9.41 -4.31 4.99
CA THR A 38 8.73 -4.67 6.23
C THR A 38 7.52 -5.51 5.91
N LYS A 39 7.38 -6.63 6.62
CA LYS A 39 6.27 -7.56 6.49
C LYS A 39 5.26 -7.30 7.60
N VAL A 40 4.02 -7.01 7.21
CA VAL A 40 2.90 -6.75 8.12
C VAL A 40 1.91 -7.89 8.00
N LYS A 41 1.80 -8.72 9.04
CA LYS A 41 0.87 -9.85 9.09
C LYS A 41 -0.34 -9.52 9.94
N VAL A 42 -1.53 -9.74 9.42
CA VAL A 42 -2.79 -9.58 10.16
C VAL A 42 -3.01 -10.81 11.04
N VAL A 43 -2.56 -10.78 12.29
CA VAL A 43 -2.67 -11.93 13.22
C VAL A 43 -4.03 -12.04 13.90
N LYS A 44 -4.85 -11.00 13.83
CA LYS A 44 -6.26 -11.02 14.24
C LYS A 44 -7.03 -10.03 13.39
N ASN A 45 -8.19 -10.43 12.89
CA ASN A 45 -9.13 -9.55 12.20
C ASN A 45 -10.55 -10.02 12.52
N LYS A 46 -11.40 -9.14 13.06
CA LYS A 46 -12.81 -9.40 13.34
C LYS A 46 -13.75 -8.88 12.24
N VAL A 47 -13.25 -8.10 11.28
CA VAL A 47 -14.07 -7.42 10.25
C VAL A 47 -13.86 -7.96 8.84
N ALA A 48 -12.74 -8.66 8.59
CA ALA A 48 -12.44 -9.30 7.31
C ALA A 48 -11.57 -10.56 7.53
N PRO A 49 -11.27 -11.35 6.50
CA PRO A 49 -10.42 -12.54 6.63
C PRO A 49 -9.06 -12.23 7.28
N PRO A 50 -8.66 -12.95 8.35
CA PRO A 50 -7.37 -12.77 9.02
C PRO A 50 -6.22 -13.45 8.24
N PHE A 51 -5.00 -13.28 8.74
CA PHE A 51 -3.75 -13.91 8.27
C PHE A 51 -3.23 -13.47 6.90
N ARG A 52 -3.85 -12.45 6.29
CA ARG A 52 -3.27 -11.74 5.15
C ARG A 52 -1.95 -11.07 5.56
N VAL A 53 -1.10 -10.90 4.57
CA VAL A 53 0.23 -10.30 4.70
C VAL A 53 0.32 -9.17 3.70
N ALA A 54 0.82 -8.02 4.15
CA ALA A 54 1.25 -6.92 3.30
C ALA A 54 2.77 -6.78 3.40
N GLU A 55 3.41 -6.47 2.29
CA GLU A 55 4.82 -6.09 2.23
C GLU A 55 4.91 -4.61 1.90
N VAL A 56 5.57 -3.85 2.78
CA VAL A 56 5.64 -2.40 2.71
C VAL A 56 7.09 -1.95 2.81
N ASP A 57 7.44 -0.93 2.04
CA ASP A 57 8.78 -0.34 2.09
C ASP A 57 8.78 0.87 3.02
N ILE A 58 9.56 0.80 4.10
CA ILE A 58 9.74 1.90 5.06
C ILE A 58 11.07 2.58 4.78
N MET A 59 11.00 3.77 4.19
CA MET A 59 12.14 4.63 3.87
C MET A 59 12.51 5.49 5.07
N TYR A 60 13.81 5.66 5.32
CA TYR A 60 14.27 6.51 6.43
C TYR A 60 14.00 7.99 6.12
N GLY A 61 13.35 8.70 7.04
CA GLY A 61 13.02 10.12 6.89
C GLY A 61 11.72 10.41 6.12
N GLU A 62 11.22 9.47 5.31
CA GLU A 62 9.98 9.64 4.54
C GLU A 62 8.81 8.78 5.06
N GLY A 63 9.11 7.63 5.71
CA GLY A 63 8.08 6.70 6.18
C GLY A 63 7.71 5.65 5.12
N ILE A 64 6.43 5.26 5.07
CA ILE A 64 5.95 4.23 4.14
C ILE A 64 5.93 4.79 2.72
N SER A 65 6.55 4.09 1.77
CA SER A 65 6.60 4.51 0.38
C SER A 65 5.35 4.07 -0.39
N ARG A 66 4.34 4.95 -0.46
CA ARG A 66 3.09 4.71 -1.18
C ARG A 66 3.33 4.43 -2.66
N GLU A 67 4.21 5.19 -3.32
CA GLU A 67 4.51 5.05 -4.74
C GLU A 67 5.18 3.71 -5.05
N GLY A 68 6.05 3.23 -4.15
CA GLY A 68 6.69 1.92 -4.29
C GLY A 68 5.68 0.78 -4.21
N GLU A 69 4.74 0.87 -3.27
CA GLU A 69 3.66 -0.12 -3.11
C GLU A 69 2.70 -0.12 -4.31
N ILE A 70 2.30 1.06 -4.79
CA ILE A 70 1.45 1.19 -5.98
C ILE A 70 2.13 0.54 -7.19
N LEU A 71 3.41 0.83 -7.41
CA LEU A 71 4.14 0.27 -8.55
C LEU A 71 4.27 -1.26 -8.46
N ASP A 72 4.60 -1.78 -7.28
CA ASP A 72 4.74 -3.22 -7.08
C ASP A 72 3.39 -3.94 -7.27
N MET A 73 2.31 -3.45 -6.64
CA MET A 73 0.96 -4.01 -6.82
C MET A 73 0.47 -3.88 -8.27
N ALA A 74 0.68 -2.74 -8.91
CA ALA A 74 0.29 -2.55 -10.31
C ALA A 74 1.03 -3.51 -11.25
N SER A 75 2.31 -3.79 -10.96
CA SER A 75 3.10 -4.74 -11.74
C SER A 75 2.68 -6.19 -11.47
N GLU A 76 2.23 -6.52 -10.27
CA GLU A 76 1.70 -7.85 -9.93
C GLU A 76 0.31 -8.11 -10.56
N LEU A 77 -0.48 -7.05 -10.74
CA LEU A 77 -1.81 -7.09 -11.35
C LEU A 77 -1.79 -6.88 -12.88
N ASP A 78 -0.61 -6.84 -13.51
CA ASP A 78 -0.43 -6.56 -14.93
C ASP A 78 -1.04 -5.21 -15.41
N ILE A 79 -1.35 -4.29 -14.49
CA ILE A 79 -1.79 -2.91 -14.79
C ILE A 79 -0.59 -2.11 -15.34
N VAL A 80 0.57 -2.27 -14.71
CA VAL A 80 1.85 -1.72 -15.19
C VAL A 80 2.67 -2.85 -15.81
N GLN A 81 3.06 -2.66 -17.06
CA GLN A 81 3.81 -3.63 -17.84
C GLN A 81 5.31 -3.51 -17.55
N LYS A 82 5.94 -4.63 -17.19
CA LYS A 82 7.38 -4.71 -16.92
C LYS A 82 8.11 -5.42 -18.05
N SER A 83 8.75 -4.64 -18.91
CA SER A 83 9.59 -5.14 -20.02
C SER A 83 11.06 -5.12 -19.63
N GLY A 84 11.52 -6.21 -19.00
CA GLY A 84 12.88 -6.33 -18.49
C GLY A 84 13.13 -5.37 -17.32
N ALA A 85 13.95 -4.34 -17.56
CA ALA A 85 14.22 -3.29 -16.59
C ALA A 85 13.27 -2.08 -16.74
N TRP A 86 12.40 -2.05 -17.73
CA TRP A 86 11.51 -0.91 -17.99
C TRP A 86 10.11 -1.15 -17.43
N TYR A 87 9.51 -0.10 -16.86
CA TYR A 87 8.10 -0.07 -16.49
C TYR A 87 7.34 0.87 -17.42
N SER A 88 6.19 0.44 -17.89
CA SER A 88 5.29 1.21 -18.75
C SER A 88 3.85 1.04 -18.31
N TYR A 89 3.09 2.13 -18.35
CA TYR A 89 1.65 2.12 -18.13
C TYR A 89 0.99 2.58 -19.44
N ASN A 90 0.12 1.75 -20.01
CA ASN A 90 -0.42 1.97 -21.36
C ASN A 90 0.71 2.22 -22.39
N GLU A 91 0.71 3.40 -23.02
CA GLU A 91 1.74 3.83 -23.99
C GLU A 91 2.85 4.67 -23.33
N GLU A 92 2.72 5.01 -22.05
CA GLU A 92 3.64 5.89 -21.34
C GLU A 92 4.74 5.08 -20.62
N ARG A 93 5.98 5.57 -20.72
CA ARG A 93 7.14 4.96 -20.04
C ARG A 93 7.36 5.62 -18.69
N LEU A 94 7.08 4.88 -17.62
CA LEU A 94 7.29 5.34 -16.25
C LEU A 94 8.77 5.48 -15.91
N GLY A 95 9.62 4.62 -16.49
CA GLY A 95 11.08 4.73 -16.33
C GLY A 95 11.83 3.41 -16.36
N GLN A 96 13.15 3.52 -16.28
CA GLN A 96 14.06 2.38 -16.18
C GLN A 96 14.35 2.05 -14.73
N GLY A 97 13.92 0.89 -14.28
CA GLY A 97 14.12 0.38 -12.93
C GLY A 97 13.08 0.94 -11.96
N ARG A 98 12.91 0.21 -10.85
CA ARG A 98 11.88 0.49 -9.84
C ARG A 98 11.98 1.89 -9.26
N GLU A 99 13.21 2.35 -8.97
CA GLU A 99 13.44 3.63 -8.29
C GLU A 99 13.07 4.83 -9.16
N ASN A 100 13.43 4.80 -10.45
CA ASN A 100 13.07 5.88 -11.38
C ASN A 100 11.56 5.91 -11.63
N SER A 101 10.92 4.74 -11.78
CA SER A 101 9.46 4.67 -11.94
C SER A 101 8.71 5.15 -10.69
N LYS A 102 9.25 4.87 -9.50
CA LYS A 102 8.72 5.40 -8.24
C LYS A 102 8.80 6.93 -8.19
N GLN A 103 9.95 7.48 -8.57
CA GLN A 103 10.14 8.94 -8.64
C GLN A 103 9.19 9.58 -9.65
N PHE A 104 8.99 8.94 -10.81
CA PHE A 104 8.05 9.39 -11.82
C PHE A 104 6.60 9.44 -11.29
N LEU A 105 6.15 8.41 -10.56
CA LEU A 105 4.82 8.40 -9.93
C LEU A 105 4.70 9.42 -8.78
N LYS A 106 5.80 9.75 -8.10
CA LYS A 106 5.84 10.80 -7.07
C LYS A 106 5.64 12.18 -7.67
N GLU A 107 6.16 12.40 -8.88
CA GLU A 107 6.03 13.67 -9.62
C GLU A 107 4.69 13.77 -10.37
N ASN A 108 4.16 12.65 -10.85
CA ASN A 108 2.91 12.58 -11.62
C ASN A 108 1.77 12.02 -10.75
N THR A 109 1.22 12.87 -9.88
CA THR A 109 0.19 12.48 -8.91
C THR A 109 -1.08 11.97 -9.57
N ASP A 110 -1.51 12.56 -10.69
CA ASP A 110 -2.74 12.16 -11.39
C ASP A 110 -2.65 10.70 -11.87
N LEU A 111 -1.53 10.35 -12.50
CA LEU A 111 -1.26 8.97 -12.96
C LEU A 111 -1.17 8.00 -11.78
N ARG A 112 -0.56 8.42 -10.67
CA ARG A 112 -0.46 7.61 -9.45
C ARG A 112 -1.84 7.28 -8.89
N GLU A 113 -2.74 8.27 -8.79
CA GLU A 113 -4.08 8.05 -8.25
C GLU A 113 -4.94 7.22 -9.23
N GLU A 114 -4.78 7.40 -10.55
CA GLU A 114 -5.42 6.57 -11.57
C GLU A 114 -5.02 5.09 -11.41
N ILE A 115 -3.72 4.79 -11.34
CA ILE A 115 -3.24 3.43 -11.14
C ILE A 115 -3.74 2.88 -9.80
N ALA A 116 -3.71 3.70 -8.73
CA ALA A 116 -4.22 3.30 -7.43
C ALA A 116 -5.73 2.98 -7.44
N PHE A 117 -6.51 3.71 -8.22
CA PHE A 117 -7.93 3.45 -8.41
C PHE A 117 -8.14 2.08 -9.05
N PHE A 118 -7.45 1.77 -10.15
CA PHE A 118 -7.57 0.45 -10.80
C PHE A 118 -7.13 -0.71 -9.91
N ILE A 119 -6.07 -0.52 -9.09
CA ILE A 119 -5.67 -1.52 -8.09
C ILE A 119 -6.81 -1.77 -7.09
N ARG A 120 -7.43 -0.70 -6.57
CA ARG A 120 -8.54 -0.82 -5.61
C ARG A 120 -9.77 -1.46 -6.24
N GLU A 121 -10.12 -1.08 -7.46
CA GLU A 121 -11.23 -1.66 -8.22
C GLU A 121 -11.03 -3.16 -8.42
N HIS A 122 -9.83 -3.59 -8.82
CA HIS A 122 -9.49 -5.01 -8.98
C HIS A 122 -9.67 -5.80 -7.67
N HIS A 123 -9.41 -5.17 -6.52
CA HIS A 123 -9.63 -5.79 -5.20
C HIS A 123 -11.06 -5.62 -4.65
N GLY A 124 -11.96 -4.95 -5.37
CA GLY A 124 -13.32 -4.65 -4.93
C GLY A 124 -13.39 -3.66 -3.76
N ILE A 125 -12.39 -2.77 -3.67
CA ILE A 125 -12.26 -1.72 -2.65
C ILE A 125 -12.43 -0.33 -3.31
N SER A 126 -13.09 -0.25 -4.46
CA SER A 126 -13.54 1.02 -5.01
C SER A 126 -14.45 1.68 -3.97
N GLU A 127 -14.15 2.93 -3.65
CA GLU A 127 -15.13 3.77 -2.98
C GLU A 127 -16.31 3.86 -3.95
N ASP A 128 -17.43 3.21 -3.63
CA ASP A 128 -18.71 3.84 -3.96
C ASP A 128 -18.58 5.21 -3.32
N SER A 129 -18.44 6.21 -4.17
CA SER A 129 -18.43 7.62 -3.80
C SER A 129 -19.48 7.83 -2.71
N GLY A 130 -19.04 8.20 -1.51
CA GLY A 130 -19.88 8.78 -0.47
C GLY A 130 -20.41 10.14 -0.94
N ALA A 131 -21.16 10.13 -2.03
CA ALA A 131 -21.94 11.21 -2.59
C ALA A 131 -23.43 10.88 -2.43
N GLU A 132 -23.83 10.43 -1.24
CA GLU A 132 -25.21 10.48 -0.76
C GLU A 132 -25.25 11.28 0.55
N ASP A 133 -24.67 12.49 0.52
CA ASP A 133 -24.94 13.56 1.49
C ASP A 133 -24.81 14.91 0.74
N MET A 134 -25.46 15.03 -0.43
CA MET A 134 -25.84 16.34 -0.94
C MET A 134 -27.23 16.64 -0.39
N GLU A 135 -27.23 17.53 0.59
CA GLU A 135 -28.33 18.35 1.12
C GLU A 135 -29.64 18.22 0.34
N ASP A 136 -30.71 17.84 1.04
CA ASP A 136 -32.08 18.06 0.59
C ASP A 136 -32.49 19.48 1.02
N PRO A 137 -32.45 20.51 0.13
CA PRO A 137 -32.88 21.86 0.47
C PRO A 137 -34.41 22.01 0.57
N SER A 138 -35.20 20.92 0.58
CA SER A 138 -36.67 21.00 0.65
C SER A 138 -37.28 20.98 2.06
N LEU A 139 -36.48 21.05 3.14
CA LEU A 139 -36.98 21.21 4.52
C LEU A 139 -36.83 22.64 5.06
N LEU A 140 -37.16 23.62 4.23
CA LEU A 140 -37.54 24.97 4.68
C LEU A 140 -38.87 25.34 4.03
N ASP A 141 -39.96 24.79 4.56
CA ASP A 141 -41.32 25.35 4.50
C ASP A 141 -41.99 25.17 5.88
#